data_AF-A0A090RSP6-F1
#
_entry.id   AF-A0A090RSP6-F1
#
_cell.length_a   1.000
_cell.length_b   1.000
_cell.length_c   1.000
_cell.angle_alpha   90.00
_cell.angle_beta   90.00
_cell.angle_gamma   90.00
#
_symmetry.space_group_name_H-M   'P 1'
#
loop_
_entity.id
_entity.type
_entity.pdbx_description
1 polymer ?
#
loop_
_entity_poly.entity_id
_entity_poly.type
_entity_poly.pdbx_seq_one_letter_code
_entity_poly.pdbx_strand_id
1 'polypeptide(L)'
;MLDKIGPAILLTHSQSGPFGWLIADKRPKLVKAIVTIEPSGPPIKNKAGKSSLPWGVSVIPVTYEPAIAMPEELIVAHQPIADSKTLVRCWEQQEPARQLVNLKDIPVLFMVSESSYHAEYDHCTSNWLTQAGVNNDFLRLEQQGIHGNGHMLMLEKNNMEIVKLINSWLLKKTAALN
;
A
#
# COMPACT_ATOMS: atom_id res chain seq x y z
N MET A 1 12.36 3.29 17.08
CA MET A 1 13.47 3.33 16.09
C MET A 1 13.59 4.72 15.48
N LEU A 2 12.58 5.24 14.77
CA LEU A 2 12.61 6.58 14.17
C LEU A 2 12.92 7.69 15.19
N ASP A 3 12.42 7.57 16.42
CA ASP A 3 12.76 8.50 17.51
C ASP A 3 14.27 8.55 17.85
N LYS A 4 15.04 7.53 17.47
CA LYS A 4 16.50 7.45 17.68
C LYS A 4 17.30 7.87 16.45
N ILE A 5 16.84 7.53 15.25
CA ILE A 5 17.59 7.75 13.99
C ILE A 5 17.15 9.00 13.22
N GLY A 6 16.04 9.62 13.65
CA GLY A 6 15.44 10.76 12.96
C GLY A 6 14.54 10.36 11.79
N PRO A 7 14.16 11.34 10.95
CA PRO A 7 13.27 11.10 9.83
C PRO A 7 13.86 10.15 8.78
N ALA A 8 13.05 9.24 8.24
CA ALA A 8 13.49 8.22 7.29
C ALA A 8 12.42 7.87 6.25
N ILE A 9 12.86 7.19 5.19
CA ILE A 9 12.00 6.52 4.21
C ILE A 9 11.80 5.08 4.69
N LEU A 10 10.55 4.59 4.68
CA LEU A 10 10.25 3.20 4.98
C LEU A 10 10.16 2.40 3.68
N LEU A 11 10.94 1.34 3.57
CA LEU A 11 10.82 0.36 2.49
C LEU A 11 10.29 -0.95 3.07
N THR A 12 9.16 -1.40 2.57
CA THR A 12 8.49 -2.64 3.02
C THR A 12 8.27 -3.59 1.85
N HIS A 13 8.28 -4.88 2.15
CA HIS A 13 7.98 -5.97 1.21
C HIS A 13 7.09 -7.04 1.85
N SER A 14 6.11 -7.55 1.10
CA SER A 14 5.30 -8.71 1.51
C SER A 14 4.67 -8.51 2.90
N GLN A 15 4.88 -9.47 3.81
CA GLN A 15 4.38 -9.45 5.19
C GLN A 15 4.72 -8.18 5.97
N SER A 16 5.79 -7.47 5.60
CA SER A 16 6.17 -6.23 6.29
C SER A 16 5.36 -5.00 5.85
N GLY A 17 4.57 -5.09 4.78
CA GLY A 17 3.74 -3.99 4.27
C GLY A 17 2.93 -3.27 5.36
N PRO A 18 2.12 -3.99 6.16
CA PRO A 18 1.36 -3.40 7.26
C PRO A 18 2.19 -2.61 8.28
N PHE A 19 3.47 -2.95 8.49
CA PHE A 19 4.32 -2.17 9.39
C PHE A 19 4.61 -0.77 8.85
N GLY A 20 4.67 -0.59 7.53
CA GLY A 20 4.82 0.74 6.92
C GLY A 20 3.69 1.68 7.33
N TRP A 21 2.45 1.20 7.23
CA TRP A 21 1.25 1.96 7.63
C TRP A 21 1.21 2.25 9.12
N LEU A 22 1.52 1.25 9.95
CA LEU A 22 1.47 1.37 11.40
C LEU A 22 2.55 2.29 11.96
N ILE A 23 3.77 2.23 11.42
CA ILE A 23 4.85 3.13 11.83
C ILE A 23 4.53 4.56 11.39
N ALA A 24 4.02 4.74 10.18
CA ALA A 24 3.57 6.05 9.68
C ALA A 24 2.42 6.63 10.51
N ASP A 25 1.43 5.82 10.89
CA ASP A 25 0.34 6.23 11.77
C ASP A 25 0.86 6.75 13.12
N LYS A 26 1.85 6.09 13.71
CA LYS A 26 2.41 6.47 15.02
C LYS A 26 3.45 7.59 14.96
N ARG A 27 4.11 7.78 13.83
CA ARG A 27 5.20 8.76 13.65
C ARG A 27 5.07 9.49 12.31
N PRO A 28 3.95 10.15 12.02
CA PRO A 28 3.66 10.70 10.69
C PRO A 28 4.65 11.79 10.28
N LYS A 29 5.21 12.52 11.26
CA LYS A 29 6.22 13.57 11.02
C LYS A 29 7.64 13.04 10.77
N LEU A 30 7.92 11.79 11.09
CA LEU A 30 9.24 11.17 10.92
C LEU A 30 9.32 10.25 9.69
N VAL A 31 8.19 9.88 9.11
CA VAL A 31 8.17 9.11 7.86
C VAL A 31 8.12 10.08 6.69
N LYS A 32 9.20 10.11 5.88
CA LYS A 32 9.34 11.02 4.75
C LYS A 32 8.73 10.49 3.45
N ALA A 33 8.69 9.16 3.30
CA ALA A 33 7.99 8.45 2.24
C ALA A 33 7.86 6.97 2.61
N ILE A 34 6.97 6.25 1.94
CA ILE A 34 6.83 4.80 2.00
C ILE A 34 7.04 4.23 0.60
N VAL A 35 7.91 3.24 0.47
CA VAL A 35 8.04 2.38 -0.71
C VAL A 35 7.57 1.00 -0.31
N THR A 36 6.38 0.60 -0.75
CA THR A 36 5.85 -0.73 -0.50
C THR A 36 5.90 -1.57 -1.76
N ILE A 37 6.53 -2.73 -1.66
CA ILE A 37 6.65 -3.69 -2.75
C ILE A 37 5.79 -4.88 -2.39
N GLU A 38 4.71 -5.08 -3.12
CA GLU A 38 3.81 -6.24 -2.95
C GLU A 38 3.43 -6.53 -1.49
N PRO A 39 2.84 -5.57 -0.75
CA PRO A 39 2.52 -5.74 0.66
C PRO A 39 1.44 -6.79 0.89
N SER A 40 1.41 -7.38 2.08
CA SER A 40 0.28 -8.20 2.51
C SER A 40 -1.04 -7.47 2.34
N GLY A 41 -1.96 -8.17 1.69
CA GLY A 41 -3.31 -7.74 1.34
C GLY A 41 -4.12 -8.95 0.87
N PRO A 42 -5.24 -8.75 0.18
CA PRO A 42 -5.94 -7.47 -0.05
C PRO A 42 -6.53 -6.89 1.25
N PRO A 43 -7.04 -5.64 1.25
CA PRO A 43 -7.57 -5.00 2.44
C PRO A 43 -8.85 -5.69 2.92
N ILE A 44 -9.07 -5.67 4.23
CA ILE A 44 -10.23 -6.20 4.98
C ILE A 44 -10.55 -7.69 4.78
N LYS A 45 -10.79 -8.14 3.55
CA LYS A 45 -11.23 -9.48 3.18
C LYS A 45 -10.45 -9.98 1.97
N ASN A 46 -10.05 -11.24 2.00
CA ASN A 46 -9.40 -11.91 0.88
C ASN A 46 -10.37 -12.22 -0.28
N LYS A 47 -9.85 -12.82 -1.36
CA LYS A 47 -10.61 -13.27 -2.55
C LYS A 47 -11.79 -14.20 -2.21
N ALA A 48 -11.70 -14.96 -1.11
CA ALA A 48 -12.76 -15.83 -0.62
C ALA A 48 -13.77 -15.13 0.32
N GLY A 49 -13.62 -13.81 0.52
CA GLY A 49 -14.46 -13.01 1.42
C GLY A 49 -14.18 -13.20 2.91
N LYS A 50 -13.12 -13.92 3.29
CA LYS A 50 -12.71 -14.10 4.69
C LYS A 50 -11.85 -12.92 5.14
N SER A 51 -12.04 -12.49 6.38
CA SER A 51 -11.26 -11.40 6.98
C SER A 51 -9.75 -11.69 6.91
N SER A 52 -8.97 -10.73 6.41
CA SER A 52 -7.50 -10.80 6.29
C SER A 52 -6.82 -9.70 7.11
N LEU A 53 -7.27 -8.46 6.93
CA LEU A 53 -6.72 -7.25 7.55
C LEU A 53 -7.87 -6.44 8.15
N PRO A 54 -8.38 -6.80 9.35
CA PRO A 54 -9.62 -6.25 9.89
C PRO A 54 -9.66 -4.73 9.98
N TRP A 55 -8.52 -4.05 10.09
CA TRP A 55 -8.43 -2.58 10.13
C TRP A 55 -8.20 -1.95 8.75
N GLY A 56 -8.67 -2.62 7.69
CA GLY A 56 -8.47 -2.23 6.30
C GLY A 56 -7.09 -2.65 5.80
N VAL A 57 -6.03 -2.05 6.32
CA VAL A 57 -4.64 -2.26 5.82
C VAL A 57 -3.72 -2.97 6.82
N SER A 58 -4.23 -3.33 8.00
CA SER A 58 -3.45 -4.04 9.01
C SER A 58 -4.31 -4.91 9.93
N VAL A 59 -3.66 -5.71 10.78
CA VAL A 59 -4.31 -6.60 11.76
C VAL A 59 -4.51 -5.95 13.12
N ILE A 60 -3.99 -4.74 13.34
CA ILE A 60 -4.14 -3.98 14.59
C ILE A 60 -4.69 -2.56 14.29
N PRO A 61 -5.13 -1.79 15.30
CA PRO A 61 -5.72 -0.47 15.06
C PRO A 61 -4.83 0.50 14.28
N VAL A 62 -5.42 1.15 13.28
CA VAL A 62 -4.88 2.31 12.55
C VAL A 62 -5.83 3.49 12.73
N THR A 63 -5.31 4.72 12.79
CA THR A 63 -6.15 5.90 13.07
C THR A 63 -6.96 6.30 11.84
N TYR A 64 -8.29 6.22 11.96
CA TYR A 64 -9.24 6.71 10.98
C TYR A 64 -9.95 7.99 11.47
N GLU A 65 -10.44 8.81 10.53
CA GLU A 65 -11.41 9.88 10.77
C GLU A 65 -12.60 9.72 9.79
N PRO A 66 -13.85 9.63 10.27
CA PRO A 66 -14.25 9.57 11.67
C PRO A 66 -13.62 8.39 12.43
N ALA A 67 -13.36 8.57 13.73
CA ALA A 67 -12.73 7.55 14.56
C ALA A 67 -13.58 6.27 14.64
N ILE A 68 -12.90 5.12 14.74
CA ILE A 68 -13.49 3.80 14.98
C ILE A 68 -12.86 3.17 16.23
N ALA A 69 -13.67 2.48 17.02
CA ALA A 69 -13.24 1.73 18.18
C ALA A 69 -13.01 0.24 17.84
N MET A 70 -13.73 -0.28 16.84
CA MET A 70 -13.66 -1.68 16.41
C MET A 70 -13.65 -1.82 14.88
N PRO A 71 -12.99 -2.85 14.32
CA PRO A 71 -12.85 -3.01 12.88
C PRO A 71 -14.18 -3.21 12.15
N GLU A 72 -15.21 -3.72 12.83
CA GLU A 72 -16.56 -3.94 12.28
C GLU A 72 -17.26 -2.65 11.87
N GLU A 73 -16.78 -1.49 12.34
CA GLU A 73 -17.28 -0.18 11.92
C GLU A 73 -16.80 0.24 10.52
N LEU A 74 -15.83 -0.48 9.94
CA LEU A 74 -15.46 -0.36 8.54
C LEU A 74 -16.44 -1.17 7.69
N ILE A 75 -17.54 -0.51 7.30
CA ILE A 75 -18.54 -1.11 6.43
C ILE A 75 -18.01 -1.14 5.01
N VAL A 76 -18.12 -2.30 4.36
CA VAL A 76 -17.55 -2.53 3.03
C VAL A 76 -18.54 -3.14 2.05
N ALA A 77 -18.40 -2.75 0.80
CA ALA A 77 -19.11 -3.32 -0.33
C ALA A 77 -18.13 -4.09 -1.22
N HIS A 78 -18.59 -5.20 -1.80
CA HIS A 78 -17.83 -5.88 -2.84
C HIS A 78 -18.15 -5.22 -4.17
N GLN A 79 -17.13 -4.88 -4.96
CA GLN A 79 -17.35 -4.37 -6.30
C GLN A 79 -18.28 -5.32 -7.10
N PRO A 80 -19.19 -4.79 -7.93
CA PRO A 80 -20.08 -5.64 -8.73
C PRO A 80 -19.34 -6.35 -9.87
N ILE A 81 -18.35 -5.67 -10.48
CA ILE A 81 -17.60 -6.12 -11.65
C ILE A 81 -16.11 -5.86 -11.37
N ALA A 82 -15.24 -6.75 -11.83
CA ALA A 82 -13.80 -6.54 -11.72
C ALA A 82 -13.32 -5.51 -12.75
N ASP A 83 -12.29 -4.75 -12.41
CA ASP A 83 -11.70 -3.73 -13.29
C ASP A 83 -11.14 -4.32 -14.60
N SER A 84 -10.75 -5.60 -14.58
CA SER A 84 -10.35 -6.34 -15.77
C SER A 84 -10.55 -7.85 -15.61
N LYS A 85 -10.33 -8.61 -16.68
CA LYS A 85 -10.42 -10.08 -16.66
C LYS A 85 -9.36 -10.77 -15.80
N THR A 86 -8.26 -10.07 -15.51
CA THR A 86 -7.11 -10.61 -14.75
C THR A 86 -7.06 -10.12 -13.31
N LEU A 87 -7.99 -9.25 -12.91
CA LEU A 87 -8.04 -8.66 -11.58
C LEU A 87 -9.21 -9.21 -10.78
N VAL A 88 -9.03 -9.33 -9.46
CA VAL A 88 -10.12 -9.64 -8.54
C VAL A 88 -10.97 -8.41 -8.29
N ARG A 89 -12.21 -8.64 -7.87
CA ARG A 89 -13.09 -7.61 -7.34
C ARG A 89 -12.62 -7.19 -5.95
N CYS A 90 -12.64 -5.90 -5.68
CA CYS A 90 -12.18 -5.34 -4.42
C CYS A 90 -13.31 -5.23 -3.40
N TRP A 91 -12.95 -5.36 -2.12
CA TRP A 91 -13.79 -4.94 -1.01
C TRP A 91 -13.44 -3.50 -0.68
N GLU A 92 -14.37 -2.59 -0.94
CA GLU A 92 -14.18 -1.15 -0.84
C GLU A 92 -14.95 -0.59 0.35
N GLN A 93 -14.48 0.52 0.92
CA GLN A 93 -15.22 1.24 1.95
C GLN A 93 -16.57 1.71 1.40
N GLN A 94 -17.63 1.58 2.18
CA GLN A 94 -18.88 2.25 1.88
C GLN A 94 -18.70 3.76 2.03
N GLU A 95 -19.14 4.53 1.04
CA GLU A 95 -19.05 5.99 1.08
C GLU A 95 -20.06 6.61 2.08
N PRO A 96 -19.69 7.68 2.81
CA PRO A 96 -18.38 8.33 2.79
C PRO A 96 -17.28 7.49 3.48
N ALA A 97 -16.16 7.27 2.78
CA ALA A 97 -15.06 6.47 3.28
C ALA A 97 -14.38 7.13 4.49
N ARG A 98 -13.94 6.32 5.46
CA ARG A 98 -13.15 6.81 6.58
C ARG A 98 -11.70 7.05 6.13
N GLN A 99 -11.10 8.09 6.68
CA GLN A 99 -9.84 8.66 6.22
C GLN A 99 -8.68 8.25 7.14
N LEU A 100 -7.57 7.75 6.58
CA LEU A 100 -6.34 7.44 7.30
C LEU A 100 -5.53 8.73 7.53
N VAL A 101 -6.03 9.58 8.42
CA VAL A 101 -5.59 10.99 8.56
C VAL A 101 -4.10 11.19 8.84
N ASN A 102 -3.44 10.22 9.48
CA ASN A 102 -2.01 10.30 9.77
C ASN A 102 -1.12 9.94 8.57
N LEU A 103 -1.68 9.33 7.52
CA LEU A 103 -0.94 8.89 6.34
C LEU A 103 -1.12 9.82 5.14
N LYS A 104 -2.15 10.68 5.14
CA LYS A 104 -2.59 11.48 3.98
C LYS A 104 -1.48 12.33 3.34
N ASP A 105 -0.54 12.83 4.13
CA ASP A 105 0.52 13.75 3.69
C ASP A 105 1.85 13.01 3.40
N ILE A 106 1.88 11.69 3.50
CA ILE A 106 3.08 10.87 3.29
C ILE A 106 3.06 10.34 1.85
N PRO A 107 4.09 10.64 1.02
CA PRO A 107 4.20 10.04 -0.31
C PRO A 107 4.34 8.52 -0.23
N VAL A 108 3.52 7.79 -1.00
CA VAL A 108 3.56 6.32 -1.08
C VAL A 108 3.84 5.87 -2.51
N LEU A 109 4.88 5.06 -2.71
CA LEU A 109 5.08 4.25 -3.90
C LEU A 109 4.56 2.84 -3.61
N PHE A 110 3.60 2.37 -4.39
CA PHE A 110 3.07 1.01 -4.30
C PHE A 110 3.47 0.26 -5.55
N MET A 111 4.32 -0.76 -5.43
CA MET A 111 4.89 -1.48 -6.57
C MET A 111 4.42 -2.93 -6.64
N VAL A 112 4.07 -3.38 -7.85
CA VAL A 112 3.62 -4.75 -8.16
C VAL A 112 4.26 -5.22 -9.45
N SER A 113 4.58 -6.52 -9.54
CA SER A 113 5.01 -7.16 -10.78
C SER A 113 3.90 -8.01 -11.40
N GLU A 114 3.83 -8.06 -12.73
CA GLU A 114 2.84 -8.84 -13.48
C GLU A 114 2.91 -10.36 -13.24
N SER A 115 4.09 -10.90 -12.91
CA SER A 115 4.30 -12.35 -12.70
C SER A 115 4.24 -12.77 -11.23
N SER A 116 3.93 -11.83 -10.32
CA SER A 116 3.72 -12.14 -8.91
C SER A 116 2.30 -12.61 -8.65
N TYR A 117 2.13 -13.43 -7.61
CA TYR A 117 0.80 -13.79 -7.10
C TYR A 117 0.01 -12.57 -6.57
N HIS A 118 0.69 -11.45 -6.31
CA HIS A 118 0.08 -10.17 -5.96
C HIS A 118 -0.60 -9.45 -7.12
N ALA A 119 -0.24 -9.79 -8.37
CA ALA A 119 -0.68 -9.10 -9.58
C ALA A 119 -2.20 -9.02 -9.72
N GLU A 120 -2.92 -10.01 -9.19
CA GLU A 120 -4.38 -10.11 -9.29
C GLU A 120 -5.13 -9.19 -8.30
N TYR A 121 -4.52 -8.76 -7.20
CA TYR A 121 -5.28 -8.18 -6.07
C TYR A 121 -4.70 -6.94 -5.41
N ASP A 122 -3.43 -6.59 -5.63
CA ASP A 122 -2.80 -5.46 -4.93
C ASP A 122 -3.39 -4.10 -5.30
N HIS A 123 -4.04 -3.98 -6.47
CA HIS A 123 -4.82 -2.79 -6.83
C HIS A 123 -5.92 -2.49 -5.81
N CYS A 124 -6.47 -3.51 -5.14
CA CYS A 124 -7.46 -3.31 -4.09
C CYS A 124 -6.91 -2.57 -2.88
N THR A 125 -5.66 -2.86 -2.48
CA THR A 125 -5.01 -2.14 -1.38
C THR A 125 -4.72 -0.69 -1.78
N SER A 126 -4.24 -0.47 -3.01
CA SER A 126 -4.06 0.87 -3.59
C SER A 126 -5.37 1.67 -3.59
N ASN A 127 -6.48 1.05 -4.04
CA ASN A 127 -7.80 1.69 -4.07
C ASN A 127 -8.30 2.03 -2.66
N TRP A 128 -8.10 1.14 -1.69
CA TRP A 128 -8.46 1.40 -0.29
C TRP A 128 -7.70 2.59 0.29
N LEU A 129 -6.39 2.67 0.04
CA LEU A 129 -5.56 3.81 0.46
C LEU A 129 -6.10 5.12 -0.17
N THR A 130 -6.42 5.11 -1.46
CA THR A 130 -7.01 6.25 -2.16
C THR A 130 -8.36 6.67 -1.57
N GLN A 131 -9.28 5.73 -1.32
CA GLN A 131 -10.56 6.01 -0.65
C GLN A 131 -10.36 6.61 0.75
N ALA A 132 -9.34 6.14 1.46
CA ALA A 132 -8.99 6.63 2.78
C ALA A 132 -8.14 7.91 2.77
N GLY A 133 -8.04 8.61 1.63
CA GLY A 133 -7.35 9.90 1.52
C GLY A 133 -5.83 9.82 1.47
N VAL A 134 -5.25 8.63 1.31
CA VAL A 134 -3.81 8.41 1.18
C VAL A 134 -3.45 8.33 -0.30
N ASN A 135 -2.88 9.41 -0.83
CA ASN A 135 -2.40 9.42 -2.20
C ASN A 135 -1.22 8.44 -2.36
N ASN A 136 -1.30 7.56 -3.35
CA ASN A 136 -0.27 6.57 -3.61
C ASN A 136 -0.06 6.42 -5.12
N ASP A 137 1.22 6.35 -5.53
CA ASP A 137 1.58 6.06 -6.91
C ASP A 137 1.64 4.54 -7.09
N PHE A 138 0.57 3.96 -7.64
CA PHE A 138 0.49 2.54 -7.95
C PHE A 138 1.23 2.23 -9.26
N LEU A 139 2.37 1.54 -9.15
CA LEU A 139 3.29 1.24 -10.24
C LEU A 139 3.28 -0.26 -10.50
N ARG A 140 2.84 -0.64 -11.70
CA ARG A 140 3.04 -2.00 -12.21
C ARG A 140 4.27 -2.05 -13.11
N LEU A 141 5.18 -2.98 -12.86
CA LEU A 141 6.50 -3.02 -13.52
C LEU A 141 6.41 -3.10 -15.05
N GLU A 142 5.44 -3.86 -15.56
CA GLU A 142 5.27 -4.07 -17.00
C GLU A 142 4.85 -2.79 -17.74
N GLN A 143 4.20 -1.87 -17.03
CA GLN A 143 3.88 -0.53 -17.57
C GLN A 143 5.11 0.37 -17.65
N GLN A 144 6.20 0.01 -16.95
CA GLN A 144 7.49 0.67 -17.02
C GLN A 144 8.47 -0.07 -17.97
N GLY A 145 7.98 -1.07 -18.72
CA GLY A 145 8.80 -1.89 -19.62
C GLY A 145 9.67 -2.92 -18.92
N ILE A 146 9.44 -3.19 -17.64
CA ILE A 146 10.15 -4.21 -16.86
C ILE A 146 9.24 -5.43 -16.73
N HIS A 147 9.71 -6.57 -17.22
CA HIS A 147 8.88 -7.77 -17.37
C HIS A 147 9.47 -9.00 -16.67
N GLY A 148 8.61 -9.94 -16.31
CA GLY A 148 9.01 -11.28 -15.84
C GLY A 148 9.46 -11.39 -14.38
N ASN A 149 9.41 -10.32 -13.59
CA ASN A 149 9.80 -10.35 -12.18
C ASN A 149 8.79 -11.15 -11.33
N GLY A 150 9.27 -12.07 -10.51
CA GLY A 150 8.44 -12.71 -9.47
C GLY A 150 8.29 -11.82 -8.23
N HIS A 151 7.75 -12.40 -7.15
CA HIS A 151 7.51 -11.70 -5.88
C HIS A 151 8.78 -11.17 -5.19
N MET A 152 9.92 -11.81 -5.43
CA MET A 152 11.19 -11.45 -4.82
C MET A 152 11.96 -10.44 -5.68
N LEU A 153 11.31 -9.33 -6.07
CA LEU A 153 11.80 -8.31 -7.01
C LEU A 153 13.26 -7.87 -6.74
N MET A 154 13.63 -7.74 -5.46
CA MET A 154 14.95 -7.33 -5.01
C MET A 154 16.06 -8.37 -5.25
N LEU A 155 15.71 -9.65 -5.43
CA LEU A 155 16.61 -10.76 -5.70
C LEU A 155 16.67 -11.15 -7.18
N GLU A 156 15.81 -10.57 -8.02
CA GLU A 156 15.75 -10.87 -9.45
C GLU A 156 16.98 -10.33 -10.19
N LYS A 157 17.30 -10.93 -11.35
CA LYS A 157 18.51 -10.60 -12.13
C LYS A 157 18.57 -9.14 -12.59
N ASN A 158 17.42 -8.50 -12.75
CA ASN A 158 17.25 -7.11 -13.17
C ASN A 158 16.90 -6.18 -11.98
N ASN A 159 17.19 -6.58 -10.74
CA ASN A 159 16.89 -5.78 -9.54
C ASN A 159 17.43 -4.34 -9.60
N MET A 160 18.55 -4.11 -10.31
CA MET A 160 19.11 -2.77 -10.49
C MET A 160 18.25 -1.86 -11.37
N GLU A 161 17.40 -2.40 -12.25
CA GLU A 161 16.40 -1.61 -12.99
C GLU A 161 15.29 -1.14 -12.06
N ILE A 162 14.83 -2.02 -11.16
CA ILE A 162 13.83 -1.71 -10.14
C ILE A 162 14.36 -0.65 -9.16
N VAL A 163 15.62 -0.78 -8.72
CA VAL A 163 16.27 0.24 -7.86
C VAL A 163 16.30 1.61 -8.55
N LYS A 164 16.58 1.67 -9.85
CA LYS A 164 16.57 2.94 -10.60
C LYS A 164 15.18 3.58 -10.62
N LEU A 165 14.11 2.79 -10.77
CA LEU A 165 12.73 3.30 -10.72
C LEU A 165 12.41 3.87 -9.33
N ILE A 166 12.70 3.10 -8.27
CA ILE A 166 12.47 3.54 -6.88
C ILE A 166 13.26 4.83 -6.59
N ASN A 167 14.53 4.87 -6.94
CA ASN A 167 15.38 6.04 -6.72
C ASN A 167 14.88 7.27 -7.48
N SER A 168 14.47 7.12 -8.74
CA SER A 168 13.93 8.22 -9.54
C SER A 168 12.64 8.76 -8.94
N TRP A 169 11.76 7.87 -8.47
CA TRP A 169 10.54 8.25 -7.77
C TRP A 169 10.83 9.02 -6.47
N LEU A 170 11.76 8.49 -5.66
CA LEU A 170 12.17 9.12 -4.40
C LEU A 170 12.71 10.53 -4.64
N LEU A 171 13.66 10.71 -5.56
CA LEU A 171 14.21 12.02 -5.89
C LEU A 171 13.12 13.01 -6.29
N LYS A 172 12.10 12.58 -7.05
CA LYS A 172 10.99 13.44 -7.45
C LYS A 172 10.09 13.85 -6.27
N LYS A 173 9.80 12.92 -5.35
CA LYS A 173 8.84 13.15 -4.25
C LYS A 173 9.48 13.78 -3.02
N THR A 174 10.79 13.60 -2.82
CA THR A 174 11.51 14.12 -1.66
C THR A 174 12.37 15.34 -1.97
N ALA A 175 12.47 15.79 -3.22
CA ALA A 175 13.22 17.01 -3.59
C ALA A 175 12.76 18.26 -2.81
N ALA A 176 11.50 18.34 -2.40
CA ALA A 176 10.94 19.45 -1.61
C ALA A 176 11.00 19.22 -0.08
N LEU A 177 11.53 18.09 0.37
CA LEU A 177 11.62 17.72 1.80
C LEU A 177 12.97 18.08 2.44
N ASN A 178 13.91 18.60 1.63
CA ASN A 178 15.23 19.10 2.04
C ASN A 178 15.20 20.60 2.30
#